data_AF-A0A5Y5M077-F1
#
_entry.id   AF-A0A5Y5M077-F1
#
_cell.length_a   1.000
_cell.length_b   1.000
_cell.length_c   1.000
_cell.angle_alpha   90.00
_cell.angle_beta   90.00
_cell.angle_gamma   90.00
#
_symmetry.space_group_name_H-M   'P 1'
#
loop_
_entity.id
_entity.type
_entity.pdbx_description
1 polymer ?
#
loop_
_entity_poly.entity_id
_entity_poly.type
_entity_poly.pdbx_seq_one_letter_code
_entity_poly.pdbx_strand_id
1 'polypeptide(L)'
;MLKKLFFILSKEDKNFLFFLLVFSVFVSFIETFAISLVMPFITLASDFSYFDRNKYLISLKEYLNIPVFEIIVYFGVGLIVFYVFRALLNAYYFHL
;
A
#
# COMPACT_ATOMS: atom_id res chain seq x y z
N MET A 1 -7.74 15.92 30.80
CA MET A 1 -8.93 15.29 30.17
C MET A 1 -8.68 13.84 29.77
N LEU A 2 -7.57 13.50 29.09
CA LEU A 2 -7.20 12.11 28.76
C LEU A 2 -7.17 11.14 29.95
N LYS A 3 -6.73 11.59 31.13
CA LYS A 3 -6.79 10.79 32.37
C LYS A 3 -8.21 10.35 32.74
N LYS A 4 -9.24 11.16 32.45
CA LYS A 4 -10.65 10.82 32.69
C LYS A 4 -11.14 9.77 31.68
N LEU A 5 -10.74 9.88 30.41
CA LEU A 5 -11.02 8.88 29.38
C LEU A 5 -10.44 7.51 29.78
N PHE A 6 -9.15 7.45 30.11
CA PHE A 6 -8.51 6.21 30.54
C PHE A 6 -8.98 5.72 31.92
N PHE A 7 -9.65 6.54 32.72
CA PHE A 7 -10.27 6.09 33.97
C PHE A 7 -11.57 5.32 33.73
N ILE A 8 -12.34 5.72 32.72
CA ILE A 8 -13.65 5.10 32.38
C ILE A 8 -13.46 3.79 31.61
N LEU A 9 -12.45 3.71 30.75
CA LEU A 9 -12.17 2.53 29.93
C LEU A 9 -11.66 1.34 30.75
N SER A 10 -12.11 0.13 30.41
CA SER A 10 -11.58 -1.11 30.96
C SER A 10 -10.15 -1.38 30.44
N LYS A 11 -9.48 -2.42 30.96
CA LYS A 11 -8.15 -2.81 30.46
C LYS A 11 -8.22 -3.27 29.00
N GLU A 12 -9.28 -3.97 28.64
CA GLU A 12 -9.53 -4.47 27.29
C GLU A 12 -9.74 -3.32 26.31
N ASP A 13 -10.58 -2.34 26.67
CA ASP A 13 -10.84 -1.17 25.83
C ASP A 13 -9.59 -0.32 25.59
N LYS A 14 -8.69 -0.24 26.58
CA LYS A 14 -7.42 0.49 26.42
C LYS A 14 -6.49 -0.18 25.42
N ASN A 15 -6.39 -1.52 25.49
CA ASN A 15 -5.60 -2.29 24.55
C ASN A 15 -6.20 -2.18 23.14
N PHE A 16 -7.52 -2.25 23.03
CA PHE A 16 -8.24 -2.10 21.77
C PHE A 16 -8.07 -0.69 21.18
N LEU A 17 -8.20 0.36 21.99
CA LEU A 17 -7.96 1.74 21.57
C LEU A 17 -6.52 1.96 21.07
N PHE A 18 -5.53 1.40 21.77
CA PHE A 18 -4.14 1.48 21.33
C PHE A 18 -3.93 0.73 20.01
N PHE A 19 -4.53 -0.45 19.86
CA PHE A 19 -4.53 -1.20 18.61
C PHE A 19 -5.15 -0.38 17.47
N LEU A 20 -6.32 0.24 17.67
CA LEU A 20 -6.97 1.10 16.68
C LEU A 20 -6.09 2.28 16.27
N LEU A 21 -5.38 2.91 17.21
CA LEU A 21 -4.47 4.01 16.89
C LEU A 21 -3.32 3.55 15.98
N VAL A 22 -2.65 2.44 16.33
CA VAL A 22 -1.58 1.88 15.49
C VAL A 22 -2.15 1.46 14.13
N PHE A 23 -3.33 0.87 14.11
CA PHE A 23 -3.96 0.40 12.88
C PHE A 23 -4.35 1.57 11.98
N SER A 24 -4.82 2.69 12.54
CA SER A 24 -5.14 3.91 11.79
C SER A 24 -3.93 4.49 11.05
N VAL A 25 -2.76 4.48 11.71
CA VAL A 25 -1.51 4.94 11.12
C VAL A 25 -1.08 4.00 10.00
N PHE A 26 -1.18 2.69 10.22
CA PHE A 26 -0.89 1.68 9.21
C PHE A 26 -1.80 1.83 7.98
N VAL A 27 -3.13 1.96 8.16
CA VAL A 27 -4.07 2.19 7.05
C VAL A 27 -3.75 3.47 6.29
N SER A 28 -3.35 4.53 6.99
CA SER A 28 -2.93 5.79 6.35
C SER A 28 -1.70 5.64 5.45
N PHE A 29 -0.74 4.81 5.85
CA PHE A 29 0.40 4.45 5.00
C PHE A 29 -0.05 3.69 3.76
N ILE A 30 -0.95 2.70 3.91
CA ILE A 30 -1.48 1.93 2.78
C ILE A 30 -2.22 2.85 1.79
N GLU A 31 -3.05 3.78 2.27
CA GLU A 31 -3.75 4.74 1.41
C GLU A 31 -2.79 5.68 0.67
N THR A 32 -1.80 6.22 1.37
CA THR A 32 -0.80 7.09 0.75
C THR A 32 0.01 6.33 -0.29
N PHE A 33 0.42 5.10 0.02
CA PHE A 33 1.14 4.22 -0.90
C PHE A 33 0.28 3.92 -2.14
N ALA A 34 -1.00 3.61 -1.95
CA ALA A 34 -1.96 3.35 -3.03
C ALA A 34 -2.08 4.49 -4.02
N ILE A 35 -2.16 5.74 -3.54
CA ILE A 35 -2.24 6.92 -4.40
C ILE A 35 -0.88 7.13 -5.10
N SER A 36 0.23 6.95 -4.37
CA SER A 36 1.58 7.16 -4.90
C SER A 36 1.95 6.17 -6.02
N LEU A 37 1.39 4.96 -6.02
CA LEU A 37 1.67 3.93 -7.02
C LEU A 37 1.05 4.21 -8.39
N VAL A 38 0.02 5.06 -8.46
CA VAL A 38 -0.67 5.39 -9.72
C VAL A 38 0.29 6.04 -10.72
N MET A 39 1.06 7.03 -10.29
CA MET A 39 1.94 7.79 -11.19
C MET A 39 3.11 6.96 -11.74
N PRO A 40 3.87 6.19 -10.92
CA PRO A 40 4.87 5.26 -11.43
C PRO A 40 4.30 4.25 -12.43
N PHE A 41 3.12 3.69 -12.16
CA PHE A 41 2.48 2.75 -13.08
C PHE A 41 2.13 3.39 -14.42
N ILE A 42 1.42 4.53 -14.40
CA ILE A 42 1.03 5.23 -15.63
C ILE A 42 2.26 5.62 -16.44
N THR A 43 3.29 6.14 -15.79
CA THR A 43 4.53 6.57 -16.45
C THR A 43 5.23 5.40 -17.13
N LEU A 44 5.39 4.28 -16.42
CA LEU A 44 6.05 3.09 -16.96
C LEU A 44 5.21 2.36 -18.01
N ALA A 45 3.88 2.42 -17.90
CA ALA A 45 2.98 1.83 -18.89
C ALA A 45 2.91 2.65 -20.20
N SER A 46 3.16 3.96 -20.13
CA SER A 46 3.06 4.88 -21.28
C SER A 46 4.35 5.02 -22.07
N ASP A 47 5.51 4.81 -21.43
CA ASP A 47 6.82 4.90 -22.07
C ASP A 47 7.76 3.80 -21.55
N PHE A 48 8.05 2.80 -22.38
CA PHE A 48 8.93 1.69 -21.99
C PHE A 48 10.41 2.05 -22.00
N SER A 49 10.81 3.18 -22.58
CA SER A 49 12.23 3.57 -22.63
C SER A 49 12.79 3.93 -21.25
N TYR A 50 11.96 4.05 -20.21
CA TYR A 50 12.44 4.15 -18.83
C TYR A 50 13.23 2.91 -18.39
N PHE A 51 12.90 1.74 -18.92
CA PHE A 51 13.61 0.48 -18.62
C PHE A 51 15.00 0.39 -19.26
N ASP A 52 15.36 1.34 -20.12
CA ASP A 52 16.69 1.42 -20.75
C ASP A 52 17.50 2.64 -20.26
N ARG A 53 16.88 3.56 -19.50
CA ARG A 53 17.48 4.82 -19.05
C ARG A 53 17.70 4.90 -17.54
N ASN A 54 16.87 4.21 -16.75
CA ASN A 54 16.94 4.27 -15.30
C ASN A 54 17.68 3.04 -14.73
N LYS A 55 18.75 3.25 -13.96
CA LYS A 55 19.56 2.19 -13.36
C LYS A 55 18.73 1.15 -12.59
N TYR A 56 17.74 1.59 -11.80
CA TYR A 56 16.90 0.67 -11.01
C TYR A 56 16.00 -0.19 -11.90
N LEU A 57 15.44 0.39 -12.97
CA LEU A 57 14.57 -0.34 -13.89
C LEU A 57 15.35 -1.27 -14.82
N ILE A 58 16.57 -0.88 -15.21
CA ILE A 58 17.49 -1.75 -15.95
C ILE A 58 17.83 -2.97 -15.09
N SER A 59 18.23 -2.78 -13.83
CA SER A 59 18.52 -3.90 -12.92
C SER A 59 17.30 -4.81 -12.70
N LEU A 60 16.09 -4.23 -12.61
CA LEU A 60 14.86 -5.01 -12.50
C LEU A 60 14.58 -5.83 -13.78
N LYS A 61 14.74 -5.22 -14.95
CA LYS A 61 14.59 -5.87 -16.27
C LYS A 61 15.57 -7.02 -16.43
N GLU A 62 16.84 -6.80 -16.10
CA GLU A 62 17.91 -7.81 -16.17
C GLU A 62 17.68 -8.95 -15.16
N TYR A 63 17.22 -8.64 -13.95
CA TYR A 63 16.92 -9.65 -12.91
C TYR A 63 15.75 -10.56 -13.30
N LEU A 64 14.67 -9.98 -13.82
CA LEU A 64 13.48 -10.74 -14.21
C LEU A 64 13.68 -11.48 -15.54
N ASN A 65 14.54 -10.97 -16.43
CA ASN A 65 14.87 -11.55 -17.74
C ASN A 65 13.62 -11.89 -18.60
N ILE A 66 12.58 -11.05 -18.49
CA ILE A 66 11.33 -11.15 -19.26
C ILE A 66 11.12 -9.86 -20.08
N PRO A 67 10.27 -9.91 -21.13
CA PRO A 67 9.92 -8.72 -21.89
C PRO A 67 9.33 -7.62 -20.99
N VAL A 68 9.69 -6.36 -21.25
CA VAL A 68 9.21 -5.20 -20.49
C VAL A 68 7.68 -5.14 -20.44
N PHE A 69 7.01 -5.53 -21.54
CA PHE A 69 5.56 -5.63 -21.60
C PHE A 69 4.99 -6.55 -20.50
N GLU A 70 5.61 -7.72 -20.26
CA GLU A 70 5.19 -8.64 -19.21
C GLU A 70 5.44 -8.07 -17.81
N ILE A 71 6.54 -7.33 -17.60
CA ILE A 71 6.82 -6.63 -16.33
C ILE A 71 5.66 -5.66 -16.00
N ILE A 72 5.19 -4.90 -16.99
CA ILE A 72 4.07 -3.97 -16.81
C ILE A 72 2.75 -4.71 -16.54
N VAL A 73 2.50 -5.84 -17.22
CA VAL A 73 1.33 -6.69 -16.95
C VAL A 73 1.37 -7.21 -15.52
N TYR A 74 2.50 -7.74 -15.07
CA TYR A 74 2.67 -8.20 -13.68
C TYR A 74 2.51 -7.06 -12.68
N PHE A 75 3.05 -5.88 -12.97
CA PHE A 75 2.86 -4.71 -12.11
C PHE A 75 1.38 -4.32 -12.03
N GLY A 76 0.66 -4.30 -13.15
CA GLY A 76 -0.78 -4.02 -13.19
C GLY A 76 -1.63 -5.05 -12.42
N VAL A 77 -1.35 -6.35 -12.59
CA VAL A 77 -2.00 -7.41 -11.79
C VAL A 77 -1.68 -7.24 -10.31
N GLY A 78 -0.43 -6.94 -9.96
CA GLY A 78 -0.01 -6.62 -8.60
C GLY A 78 -0.78 -5.44 -8.01
N LEU A 79 -1.02 -4.38 -8.78
CA LEU A 79 -1.85 -3.25 -8.36
C LEU A 79 -3.30 -3.65 -8.10
N ILE A 80 -3.91 -4.47 -8.97
CA ILE A 80 -5.27 -4.95 -8.76
C ILE A 80 -5.36 -5.73 -7.45
N VAL A 81 -4.44 -6.67 -7.22
CA VAL A 81 -4.37 -7.45 -5.98
C VAL A 81 -4.20 -6.52 -4.77
N PHE A 82 -3.31 -5.53 -4.87
CA PHE A 82 -3.10 -4.55 -3.81
C PHE A 82 -4.35 -3.69 -3.53
N TYR A 83 -5.09 -3.25 -4.55
CA TYR A 83 -6.32 -2.48 -4.36
C TYR A 83 -7.46 -3.33 -3.76
N VAL A 84 -7.54 -4.62 -4.11
CA VAL A 84 -8.47 -5.56 -3.47
C VAL A 84 -8.10 -5.73 -2.00
N PHE A 85 -6.81 -5.96 -1.70
CA PHE A 85 -6.32 -6.01 -0.32
C PHE A 85 -6.66 -4.73 0.45
N ARG A 86 -6.43 -3.56 -0.13
CA ARG A 86 -6.77 -2.26 0.45
C ARG A 86 -8.27 -2.16 0.76
N ALA A 87 -9.13 -2.61 -0.14
CA ALA A 87 -10.57 -2.59 0.07
C ALA A 87 -10.98 -3.46 1.26
N LEU A 88 -10.43 -4.68 1.35
CA LEU A 88 -10.67 -5.59 2.47
C LEU A 88 -10.14 -5.02 3.79
N LEU A 89 -8.94 -4.42 3.77
CA LEU A 89 -8.32 -3.81 4.94
C LEU A 89 -9.14 -2.64 5.49
N ASN A 90 -9.63 -1.76 4.61
CA ASN A 90 -10.51 -0.67 5.01
C ASN A 90 -11.83 -1.18 5.55
N ALA A 91 -12.46 -2.15 4.87
CA ALA A 91 -13.69 -2.75 5.34
C ALA A 91 -13.52 -3.32 6.76
N TYR A 92 -12.41 -4.01 7.01
CA TYR A 92 -12.09 -4.53 8.33
C TYR A 92 -11.85 -3.41 9.36
N TYR A 93 -11.07 -2.39 9.02
CA TYR A 93 -10.78 -1.25 9.91
C TYR A 93 -12.04 -0.49 10.33
N PHE A 94 -12.99 -0.27 9.41
CA PHE A 94 -14.23 0.46 9.71
C PHE A 94 -15.28 -0.35 10.48
N HIS A 95 -15.17 -1.68 10.49
CA HIS A 95 -16.09 -2.57 11.21
C HIS A 95 -15.50 -3.15 12.51
N LEU A 96 -14.27 -2.76 12.86
CA LEU A 96 -13.68 -2.96 14.19
C LEU A 96 -14.20 -1.90 15.17
#